data_AF-A0ABD5S1M7-F1
#
_entry.id   AF-A0ABD5S1M7-F1
#
_cell.length_a   1.000
_cell.length_b   1.000
_cell.length_c   1.000
_cell.angle_alpha   90.00
_cell.angle_beta   90.00
_cell.angle_gamma   90.00
#
_symmetry.space_group_name_H-M   'P 1'
#
loop_
_entity.id
_entity.type
_entity.pdbx_description
1 polymer ?
#
loop_
_entity_poly.entity_id
_entity_poly.type
_entity_poly.pdbx_seq_one_letter_code
_entity_poly.pdbx_strand_id
1 'polypeptide(L)'
;EDVAEHAREYGRVGHSQKTARVREDGRPIILRRDFDSTDGGEASVHFVSLQRDVADFVTTREAMNGTDVTDAPAVKQRVNNGILEYTFVERRGNYLLPPRSLRSLPPAQP
;
A
#
# COMPACT_ATOMS: atom_id res chain seq x y z
N GLU A 1 9.14 2.35 17.42
CA GLU A 1 9.12 0.95 17.86
C GLU A 1 9.63 0.09 16.72
N ASP A 2 10.59 -0.80 16.98
CA ASP A 2 11.22 -1.62 15.94
C ASP A 2 10.28 -2.78 15.56
N VAL A 3 9.95 -2.87 14.27
CA VAL A 3 9.05 -3.89 13.73
C VAL A 3 9.70 -5.28 13.80
N ALA A 4 11.03 -5.37 13.67
CA ALA A 4 11.75 -6.64 13.77
C ALA A 4 11.77 -7.17 15.21
N GLU A 5 11.91 -6.30 16.20
CA GLU A 5 11.77 -6.65 17.61
C GLU A 5 10.37 -7.15 17.93
N HIS A 6 9.33 -6.42 17.51
CA HIS A 6 7.94 -6.86 17.66
C HIS A 6 7.66 -8.22 17.00
N ALA A 7 8.23 -8.47 15.83
CA ALA A 7 8.09 -9.74 15.14
C ALA A 7 8.66 -10.90 15.98
N ARG A 8 9.81 -10.69 16.64
CA ARG A 8 10.45 -11.70 17.51
C ARG A 8 9.71 -11.90 18.83
N GLU A 9 9.26 -10.82 19.45
CA GLU A 9 8.60 -10.85 20.76
C GLU A 9 7.16 -11.40 20.66
N TYR A 10 6.38 -10.89 19.72
CA TYR A 10 4.94 -11.18 19.63
C TYR A 10 4.58 -12.17 18.51
N GLY A 11 5.53 -12.55 17.67
CA GLY A 11 5.30 -13.46 16.55
C GLY A 11 4.37 -12.89 15.47
N ARG A 12 4.14 -11.57 15.44
CA ARG A 12 3.25 -10.91 14.48
C ARG A 12 3.59 -9.44 14.27
N VAL A 13 3.23 -8.91 13.10
CA VAL A 13 3.43 -7.49 12.74
C VAL A 13 2.19 -6.91 12.07
N GLY A 14 1.86 -5.66 12.42
CA GLY A 14 0.67 -4.98 11.89
C GLY A 14 0.87 -4.35 10.51
N HIS A 15 -0.21 -4.21 9.74
CA HIS A 15 -0.18 -3.48 8.45
C HIS A 15 0.22 -1.99 8.63
N SER A 16 -0.47 -1.28 9.52
CA SER A 16 -0.19 0.13 9.81
C SER A 16 1.18 0.32 10.45
N GLN A 17 1.60 -0.64 11.29
CA GLN A 17 2.93 -0.64 11.91
C GLN A 17 4.04 -0.68 10.87
N LYS A 18 3.95 -1.61 9.90
CA LYS A 18 4.93 -1.76 8.82
C LYS A 18 5.01 -0.53 7.92
N THR A 19 3.86 -0.01 7.51
CA THR A 19 3.77 1.16 6.60
C THR A 19 4.08 2.48 7.29
N ALA A 20 4.00 2.56 8.62
CA ALA A 20 4.41 3.76 9.37
C ALA A 20 5.89 4.10 9.19
N ARG A 21 6.74 3.10 8.93
CA ARG A 21 8.21 3.26 8.78
C ARG A 21 8.64 4.14 7.61
N VAL A 22 7.79 4.27 6.60
CA VAL A 22 8.09 5.04 5.38
C VAL A 22 7.30 6.35 5.32
N ARG A 23 6.72 6.78 6.44
CA ARG A 23 6.02 8.06 6.53
C ARG A 23 7.02 9.20 6.67
N GLU A 24 6.71 10.33 6.03
CA GLU A 24 7.45 11.58 6.17
C GLU A 24 6.72 12.49 7.14
N ASP A 25 7.39 12.91 8.22
CA ASP A 25 6.78 13.67 9.32
C ASP A 25 5.49 13.02 9.87
N GLY A 26 5.46 11.68 9.92
CA GLY A 26 4.29 10.92 10.35
C GLY A 26 3.13 10.86 9.35
N ARG A 27 3.29 11.42 8.15
CA ARG A 27 2.29 11.42 7.06
C ARG A 27 2.60 10.36 6.00
N PRO A 28 1.58 9.67 5.45
CA PRO A 28 1.79 8.79 4.30
C PRO A 28 2.36 9.53 3.09
N ILE A 29 3.29 8.89 2.37
CA ILE A 29 3.89 9.40 1.13
C ILE A 29 3.04 9.14 -0.12
N ILE A 30 1.93 8.40 0.03
CA ILE A 30 0.92 8.17 -1.01
C ILE A 30 -0.44 8.68 -0.54
N LEU A 31 -1.23 9.24 -1.47
CA LEU A 31 -2.63 9.59 -1.23
C LEU A 31 -3.53 8.44 -1.70
N ARG A 32 -4.05 7.70 -0.73
CA ARG A 32 -5.05 6.66 -0.96
C ARG A 32 -6.43 7.24 -1.28
N ARG A 33 -7.09 6.68 -2.28
CA ARG A 33 -8.47 6.96 -2.73
C ARG A 33 -9.20 5.64 -3.03
N ASP A 34 -8.88 4.60 -2.27
CA ASP A 34 -9.49 3.30 -2.38
C ASP A 34 -10.96 3.29 -1.96
N PHE A 35 -11.67 2.27 -2.44
CA PHE A 35 -13.07 2.04 -2.15
C PHE A 35 -13.37 0.53 -2.18
N ASP A 36 -14.38 0.13 -1.42
CA ASP A 36 -14.85 -1.25 -1.37
C ASP A 36 -15.68 -1.59 -2.62
N SER A 37 -15.66 -2.86 -3.02
CA SER A 37 -16.44 -3.37 -4.14
C SER A 37 -16.96 -4.79 -3.86
N THR A 38 -18.09 -5.10 -4.48
CA THR A 38 -18.67 -6.45 -4.51
C THR A 38 -18.68 -7.02 -5.93
N ASP A 39 -17.85 -6.47 -6.82
CA ASP A 39 -17.75 -6.92 -8.21
C ASP A 39 -17.41 -8.41 -8.27
N GLY A 40 -18.09 -9.13 -9.16
CA GLY A 40 -17.95 -10.59 -9.26
C GLY A 40 -18.60 -11.38 -8.11
N GLY A 41 -19.34 -10.73 -7.21
CA GLY A 41 -20.02 -11.38 -6.09
C GLY A 41 -19.13 -11.65 -4.87
N GLU A 42 -17.95 -11.03 -4.82
CA GLU A 42 -16.93 -11.23 -3.79
C GLU A 42 -16.62 -9.92 -3.08
N ALA A 43 -16.34 -9.96 -1.77
CA ALA A 43 -15.88 -8.78 -1.04
C ALA A 43 -14.45 -8.40 -1.49
N SER A 44 -14.27 -7.18 -1.98
CA SER A 44 -13.00 -6.73 -2.55
C SER A 44 -12.74 -5.24 -2.29
N VAL A 45 -11.51 -4.81 -2.56
CA VAL A 45 -11.08 -3.41 -2.51
C VAL A 45 -10.45 -3.01 -3.83
N HIS A 46 -10.90 -1.88 -4.39
CA HIS A 46 -10.16 -1.20 -5.44
C HIS A 46 -9.13 -0.29 -4.79
N PHE A 47 -7.90 -0.79 -4.68
CA PHE A 47 -6.81 0.02 -4.17
C PHE A 47 -6.37 1.06 -5.22
N VAL A 48 -6.73 2.33 -4.99
CA VAL A 48 -6.29 3.47 -5.81
C VAL A 48 -5.39 4.35 -4.96
N SER A 49 -4.21 4.68 -5.48
CA SER A 49 -3.32 5.68 -4.90
C SER A 49 -2.86 6.70 -5.93
N LEU A 50 -2.66 7.92 -5.44
CA LEU A 50 -2.04 9.01 -6.15
C LEU A 50 -0.74 9.36 -5.44
N GLN A 51 0.33 9.51 -6.21
CA GLN A 51 1.66 9.81 -5.71
C GLN A 51 2.38 10.69 -6.72
N ARG A 52 3.42 11.42 -6.28
CA ARG A 52 4.20 12.26 -7.18
C ARG A 52 5.03 11.40 -8.11
N ASP A 53 5.71 10.40 -7.54
CA ASP A 53 6.54 9.46 -8.25
C ASP A 53 6.08 8.03 -7.97
N VAL A 54 6.19 7.13 -8.96
CA VAL A 54 5.86 5.70 -8.76
C VAL A 54 6.71 5.07 -7.64
N ALA A 55 7.89 5.63 -7.39
CA ALA A 55 8.78 5.23 -6.31
C ALA A 55 8.12 5.32 -4.92
N ASP A 56 7.24 6.29 -4.69
CA ASP A 56 6.54 6.44 -3.40
C ASP A 56 5.60 5.24 -3.14
N PHE A 57 4.92 4.78 -4.20
CA PHE A 57 4.08 3.58 -4.13
C PHE A 57 4.93 2.33 -3.94
N VAL A 58 6.05 2.20 -4.66
CA VAL A 58 6.96 1.05 -4.53
C VAL A 58 7.51 0.97 -3.11
N THR A 59 7.99 2.08 -2.56
CA THR A 59 8.49 2.20 -1.19
C THR A 59 7.42 1.80 -0.18
N THR A 60 6.20 2.31 -0.33
CA THR A 60 5.07 1.95 0.56
C THR A 60 4.72 0.47 0.47
N ARG A 61 4.70 -0.10 -0.74
CA ARG A 61 4.40 -1.51 -0.98
C ARG A 61 5.49 -2.42 -0.42
N GLU A 62 6.75 -2.07 -0.55
CA GLU A 62 7.87 -2.86 -0.02
C GLU A 62 7.85 -2.85 1.51
N ALA A 63 7.62 -1.70 2.12
CA ALA A 63 7.41 -1.61 3.56
C ALA A 63 6.21 -2.46 4.02
N MET A 64 5.11 -2.44 3.25
CA MET A 64 3.94 -3.28 3.50
C MET A 64 4.26 -4.77 3.37
N ASN A 65 5.10 -5.19 2.42
CA ASN A 65 5.51 -6.58 2.25
C ASN A 65 6.24 -7.10 3.49
N GLY A 66 7.07 -6.26 4.12
CA GLY A 66 7.76 -6.60 5.36
C GLY A 66 8.66 -7.84 5.21
N THR A 67 9.32 -7.99 4.07
CA THR A 67 10.24 -9.11 3.81
C THR A 67 11.46 -9.09 4.73
N ASP A 68 11.74 -7.93 5.34
CA ASP A 68 12.80 -7.72 6.30
C ASP A 68 12.46 -8.22 7.72
N VAL A 69 11.20 -8.59 7.98
CA VAL A 69 10.75 -9.09 9.30
C VAL A 69 10.36 -10.58 9.28
N THR A 70 10.62 -11.28 8.17
CA THR A 70 10.38 -12.72 8.04
C THR A 70 11.47 -13.60 8.64
N ASP A 71 12.53 -13.01 9.20
CA ASP A 71 13.56 -13.75 9.93
C ASP A 71 13.04 -14.32 11.27
N ALA A 72 11.93 -13.75 11.80
CA ALA A 72 11.21 -14.36 12.90
C ALA A 72 10.42 -15.58 12.37
N PRO A 73 10.67 -16.82 12.86
CA PRO A 73 10.05 -18.03 12.31
C PRO A 73 8.52 -18.03 12.32
N ALA A 74 7.91 -17.26 13.23
CA ALA A 74 6.47 -17.10 13.36
C ALA A 74 5.85 -16.15 12.32
N VAL A 75 6.64 -15.33 11.62
CA VAL A 75 6.18 -14.37 10.62
C VAL A 75 6.66 -14.81 9.24
N LYS A 76 5.72 -15.12 8.34
CA LYS A 76 6.01 -15.40 6.93
C LYS A 76 5.39 -14.32 6.07
N GLN A 77 5.68 -14.32 4.76
CA GLN A 77 5.11 -13.34 3.83
C GLN A 77 3.59 -13.16 3.97
N ARG A 78 2.84 -14.23 4.27
CA ARG A 78 1.38 -14.23 4.44
C ARG A 78 0.87 -14.84 5.76
N VAL A 79 1.74 -15.02 6.75
CA VAL A 79 1.33 -15.55 8.08
C VAL A 79 1.79 -14.55 9.12
N ASN A 80 0.88 -14.06 9.95
CA ASN A 80 1.16 -13.07 11.00
C ASN A 80 1.78 -11.75 10.46
N ASN A 81 1.54 -11.44 9.18
CA ASN A 81 2.13 -10.32 8.46
C ASN A 81 1.09 -9.24 8.08
N GLY A 82 0.18 -8.96 9.01
CA GLY A 82 -0.90 -7.98 8.85
C GLY A 82 -1.86 -8.34 7.71
N ILE A 83 -2.28 -7.32 6.96
CA ILE A 83 -3.32 -7.45 5.92
C ILE A 83 -2.97 -8.42 4.78
N LEU A 84 -1.68 -8.74 4.61
CA LEU A 84 -1.21 -9.67 3.58
C LEU A 84 -1.67 -11.10 3.80
N GLU A 85 -2.18 -11.45 4.98
CA GLU A 85 -2.79 -12.76 5.20
C GLU A 85 -4.14 -12.87 4.47
N TYR A 86 -4.90 -11.76 4.41
CA TYR A 86 -6.31 -11.76 4.02
C TYR A 86 -6.57 -11.21 2.62
N THR A 87 -5.62 -10.46 2.04
CA THR A 87 -5.81 -9.79 0.74
C THR A 87 -4.91 -10.36 -0.34
N PHE A 88 -5.45 -10.46 -1.55
CA PHE A 88 -4.78 -11.00 -2.73
C PHE A 88 -4.92 -9.99 -3.86
N VAL A 89 -3.81 -9.69 -4.54
CA VAL A 89 -3.80 -8.71 -5.65
C VAL A 89 -4.05 -9.48 -6.94
N GLU A 90 -5.27 -9.36 -7.48
CA GLU A 90 -5.64 -10.02 -8.73
C GLU A 90 -5.15 -9.27 -9.96
N ARG A 91 -5.15 -7.92 -9.91
CA ARG A 91 -4.84 -7.06 -11.05
C ARG A 91 -4.10 -5.80 -10.60
N ARG A 92 -3.25 -5.26 -11.48
CA ARG A 92 -2.52 -4.01 -11.27
C ARG A 92 -2.41 -3.22 -12.57
N GLY A 93 -2.65 -1.92 -12.50
CA GLY A 93 -2.38 -0.97 -13.58
C GLY A 93 -1.66 0.27 -13.03
N ASN A 94 -0.76 0.84 -13.83
CA ASN A 94 -0.11 2.11 -13.55
C ASN A 94 -0.52 3.11 -14.63
N TYR A 95 -0.94 4.29 -14.22
CA TYR A 95 -1.44 5.32 -15.13
C TYR A 95 -0.77 6.65 -14.81
N LEU A 96 -0.45 7.41 -15.85
CA LEU A 96 0.00 8.80 -15.70
C LEU A 96 -1.22 9.70 -15.72
N LEU A 97 -1.29 10.59 -14.74
CA LEU A 97 -2.37 11.55 -14.63
C LEU A 97 -1.84 12.92 -15.07
N PRO A 98 -2.16 13.39 -16.29
CA PRO A 98 -1.66 14.67 -16.79
C PRO A 98 -2.12 15.82 -15.88
N PRO A 99 -1.44 16.98 -15.86
CA PRO A 99 -1.93 18.15 -15.13
C PRO A 99 -3.30 18.60 -15.66
N ARG A 100 -4.09 19.27 -14.80
CA ARG A 100 -5.47 19.64 -15.12
C ARG A 100 -5.62 20.46 -16.41
N SER A 101 -4.66 21.33 -16.71
CA SER A 101 -4.61 22.14 -17.95
C SER A 101 -4.53 21.30 -19.22
N LEU A 102 -4.07 20.05 -19.13
CA LEU A 102 -3.99 19.10 -20.24
C LEU A 102 -5.12 18.06 -20.22
N ARG A 103 -6.04 18.10 -19.23
CA ARG A 103 -7.14 17.13 -19.08
C ARG A 103 -8.45 17.51 -19.78
N SER A 104 -8.66 18.78 -20.11
CA SER A 104 -9.85 19.19 -20.86
C SER A 104 -9.63 18.95 -22.35
N LEU A 105 -10.42 18.07 -22.97
CA LEU A 105 -10.56 18.03 -24.42
C LEU A 105 -11.99 18.44 -24.82
N PRO A 106 -12.13 19.44 -25.71
CA PRO A 106 -11.05 20.30 -26.20
C PRO A 106 -10.45 21.18 -25.06
N PRO A 107 -9.20 21.66 -25.19
CA PRO A 107 -8.62 22.62 -24.24
C PRO A 107 -9.56 23.82 -24.10
N ALA A 108 -9.86 24.23 -22.86
CA ALA A 108 -10.69 25.41 -22.63
C ALA A 108 -10.03 26.64 -23.27
N GLN A 109 -10.76 27.36 -24.12
CA GLN A 109 -10.38 28.68 -24.65
C GLN A 109 -10.99 29.75 -23.73
N PRO A 110 -10.22 30.32 -22.77
CA PRO A 110 -10.70 31.38 -21.90
C PRO A 110 -10.92 32.70 -22.65
#